data_AF-A0A6B9ZGC7-F1
#
_entry.id   AF-A0A6B9ZGC7-F1
#
_cell.length_a   1.000
_cell.length_b   1.000
_cell.length_c   1.000
_cell.angle_alpha   90.00
_cell.angle_beta   90.00
_cell.angle_gamma   90.00
#
_symmetry.space_group_name_H-M   'P 1'
#
loop_
_entity.id
_entity.type
_entity.pdbx_description
1 polymer ?
#
loop_
_entity_poly.entity_id
_entity_poly.type
_entity_poly.pdbx_seq_one_letter_code
_entity_poly.pdbx_strand_id
1 'polypeptide(L)'
;MKRFRDFFLFCSGVHVPMLKKAPSETNKYGGIGATIFFTGLLAAFSGGYALWTVFSSPWGAIVFGIIWGLMIFNLDRYIVSGMKKRNKFMQEFGMAVPRLLLAVLIAMVISKPLELKVFEKEINQELIVMEQQVFKTQEDKVKDRFQDQVTTLNAEIARLNEDIRLQAAKQDTLQLIAQQEADGTGGSRKQNLGPIYKAKKADADSAGALLQRISAQNGTLIAQKRQQLASIDSARQATVGSLDRSRIDGLASRLDALGHLTERSQPVLWANWFIMLLFITIETAPVFVKLISPRGPYDDLLEAHEHAYIIFRKEQIEKREREYNKRMMIGQAAGINS
;
A
#
# COMPACT_ATOMS: atom_id res chain seq x y z
N MET A 1 -3.31 22.79 39.94
CA MET A 1 -3.03 21.35 40.17
C MET A 1 -4.27 20.51 40.45
N LYS A 2 -5.18 20.89 41.37
CA LYS A 2 -6.38 20.07 41.69
C LYS A 2 -7.27 19.73 40.48
N ARG A 3 -7.58 20.71 39.62
CA ARG A 3 -8.43 20.53 38.42
C ARG A 3 -7.90 19.49 37.42
N PHE A 4 -6.59 19.50 37.14
CA PHE A 4 -5.98 18.52 36.22
C PHE A 4 -6.02 17.11 36.79
N ARG A 5 -5.75 16.97 38.09
CA ARG A 5 -5.85 15.69 38.78
C ARG A 5 -7.29 15.16 38.77
N ASP A 6 -8.27 16.01 39.07
CA ASP A 6 -9.68 15.61 39.08
C ASP A 6 -10.17 15.21 37.68
N PHE A 7 -9.66 15.85 36.62
CA PHE A 7 -9.91 15.44 35.22
C PHE A 7 -9.34 14.06 34.91
N PHE A 8 -8.07 13.78 35.23
CA PHE A 8 -7.49 12.46 35.00
C PHE A 8 -8.15 11.37 35.85
N LEU A 9 -8.56 11.68 37.07
CA LEU A 9 -9.37 10.76 37.88
C LEU A 9 -10.71 10.45 37.19
N PHE A 10 -11.38 11.45 36.61
CA PHE A 10 -12.58 11.21 35.81
C PHE A 10 -12.28 10.30 34.60
N CYS A 11 -11.19 10.54 33.88
CA CYS A 11 -10.75 9.72 32.74
C CYS A 11 -10.52 8.25 33.12
N SER A 12 -10.01 7.98 34.32
CA SER A 12 -9.75 6.61 34.80
C SER A 12 -11.02 5.78 35.04
N GLY A 13 -12.20 6.41 35.08
CA GLY A 13 -13.46 5.74 35.41
C GLY A 13 -13.62 5.37 36.89
N VAL A 14 -12.74 5.86 37.77
CA VAL A 14 -12.79 5.58 39.22
C VAL A 14 -13.97 6.29 39.90
N HIS A 15 -14.56 5.63 40.90
CA HIS A 15 -15.56 6.27 41.76
C HIS A 15 -14.90 7.28 42.71
N VAL A 16 -14.84 8.54 42.29
CA VAL A 16 -14.14 9.64 42.99
C VAL A 16 -14.51 9.77 44.48
N PRO A 17 -15.79 9.68 44.91
CA PRO A 17 -16.13 9.76 46.33
C PRO A 17 -15.54 8.63 47.17
N MET A 18 -15.39 7.43 46.60
CA MET A 18 -14.75 6.30 47.29
C MET A 18 -13.23 6.45 47.29
N LEU A 19 -12.63 6.94 46.19
CA LEU A 19 -11.20 7.21 46.12
C LEU A 19 -10.74 8.27 47.12
N LYS A 20 -11.57 9.27 47.44
CA LYS A 20 -11.27 10.25 48.49
C LYS A 20 -11.05 9.61 49.88
N LYS A 21 -11.60 8.42 50.14
CA LYS A 21 -11.39 7.66 51.37
C LYS A 21 -10.08 6.83 51.35
N ALA A 22 -9.44 6.69 50.18
CA ALA A 22 -8.18 5.98 49.98
C ALA A 22 -7.17 6.86 49.20
N PRO A 23 -6.64 7.94 49.80
CA PRO A 23 -5.82 8.92 49.09
C PRO A 23 -4.51 8.34 48.54
N SER A 24 -4.00 7.24 49.10
CA SER A 24 -2.78 6.55 48.67
C SER A 24 -2.86 6.04 47.23
N GLU A 25 -4.05 5.78 46.68
CA GLU A 25 -4.23 5.28 45.31
C GLU A 25 -4.55 6.38 44.29
N THR A 26 -4.59 7.64 44.71
CA THR A 26 -4.91 8.77 43.81
C THR A 26 -3.94 8.87 42.64
N ASN A 27 -2.64 8.62 42.87
CA ASN A 27 -1.63 8.67 41.81
C ASN A 27 -1.74 7.49 40.84
N LYS A 28 -2.08 6.30 41.34
CA LYS A 28 -2.31 5.09 40.52
C LYS A 28 -3.47 5.32 39.54
N TYR A 29 -4.62 5.75 40.04
CA TYR A 29 -5.79 6.03 39.19
C TYR A 29 -5.60 7.28 38.32
N GLY A 30 -4.89 8.31 38.80
CA GLY A 30 -4.51 9.46 37.98
C GLY A 30 -3.62 9.10 36.79
N GLY A 31 -2.64 8.21 36.98
CA GLY A 31 -1.80 7.69 35.90
C GLY A 31 -2.58 6.87 34.88
N ILE A 32 -3.46 5.98 35.33
CA ILE A 32 -4.37 5.20 34.46
C ILE A 32 -5.28 6.13 33.64
N GLY A 33 -5.79 7.19 34.25
CA GLY A 33 -6.63 8.15 33.54
C GLY A 33 -5.87 9.02 32.54
N ALA A 34 -4.60 9.35 32.84
CA ALA A 34 -3.74 10.06 31.91
C ALA A 34 -3.43 9.22 30.66
N THR A 35 -3.10 7.93 30.83
CA THR A 35 -2.85 7.04 29.69
C THR A 35 -4.07 6.88 28.81
N ILE A 36 -5.27 6.66 29.37
CA ILE A 36 -6.54 6.60 28.62
C ILE A 36 -6.87 7.90 27.87
N PHE A 37 -6.54 9.05 28.46
CA PHE A 37 -6.73 10.33 27.77
C PHE A 37 -5.79 10.46 26.56
N PHE A 38 -4.52 10.10 26.73
CA PHE A 38 -3.54 10.17 25.65
C PHE A 38 -3.78 9.13 24.55
N THR A 39 -4.29 7.94 24.85
CA THR A 39 -4.73 6.96 23.82
C THR A 39 -5.83 7.56 22.95
N GLY A 40 -6.88 8.11 23.57
CA GLY A 40 -7.96 8.81 22.84
C GLY A 40 -7.47 10.02 22.02
N LEU A 41 -6.53 10.80 22.55
CA LEU A 41 -5.97 11.97 21.85
C LEU A 41 -5.14 11.56 20.62
N LEU A 42 -4.28 10.55 20.75
CA LEU A 42 -3.49 10.03 19.64
C LEU A 42 -4.39 9.37 18.59
N ALA A 43 -5.43 8.66 19.02
CA ALA A 43 -6.47 8.14 18.13
C ALA A 43 -7.17 9.27 17.36
N ALA A 44 -7.46 10.40 18.00
CA ALA A 44 -8.07 11.56 17.34
C ALA A 44 -7.19 12.12 16.21
N PHE A 45 -5.89 12.28 16.47
CA PHE A 45 -4.95 12.76 15.46
C PHE A 45 -4.73 11.76 14.33
N SER A 46 -4.59 10.47 14.65
CA SER A 46 -4.43 9.42 13.64
C SER A 46 -5.68 9.26 12.77
N GLY A 47 -6.87 9.17 13.38
CA GLY A 47 -8.14 9.08 12.67
C GLY A 47 -8.45 10.33 11.83
N GLY A 48 -8.14 11.52 12.37
CA GLY A 48 -8.26 12.77 11.63
C GLY A 48 -7.32 12.83 10.43
N TYR A 49 -6.06 12.44 10.60
CA TYR A 49 -5.10 12.34 9.49
C TYR A 49 -5.55 11.33 8.42
N ALA A 50 -5.99 10.14 8.83
CA ALA A 50 -6.51 9.12 7.93
C ALA A 50 -7.66 9.66 7.07
N LEU A 51 -8.63 10.33 7.70
CA LEU A 51 -9.77 10.90 6.97
C LEU A 51 -9.34 12.05 6.05
N TRP A 52 -8.37 12.86 6.46
CA TRP A 52 -7.79 13.90 5.61
C TRP A 52 -7.12 13.30 4.36
N THR A 53 -6.37 12.21 4.51
CA THR A 53 -5.72 11.54 3.38
C THR A 53 -6.72 10.94 2.38
N VAL A 54 -7.89 10.48 2.84
CA VAL A 54 -8.91 9.87 1.96
C VAL A 54 -9.81 10.91 1.31
N PHE A 55 -10.30 11.90 2.07
CA PHE A 55 -11.35 12.81 1.62
C PHE A 55 -10.86 14.23 1.34
N SER A 56 -9.60 14.55 1.67
CA SER A 56 -9.00 15.89 1.53
C SER A 56 -9.82 17.04 2.13
N SER A 57 -10.76 16.72 3.03
CA SER A 57 -11.65 17.68 3.67
C SER A 57 -11.13 18.02 5.07
N PRO A 58 -10.61 19.23 5.31
CA PRO A 58 -10.04 19.61 6.60
C PRO A 58 -11.09 19.61 7.71
N TRP A 59 -12.30 20.09 7.41
CA TRP A 59 -13.40 20.11 8.38
C TRP A 59 -13.90 18.70 8.71
N GLY A 60 -14.04 17.85 7.68
CA GLY A 60 -14.40 16.44 7.88
C GLY A 60 -13.39 15.73 8.78
N ALA A 61 -12.09 15.93 8.51
CA ALA A 61 -11.00 15.37 9.29
C ALA A 61 -11.02 15.78 10.77
N ILE A 62 -11.26 17.07 11.06
CA ILE A 62 -11.31 17.57 12.44
C ILE A 62 -12.51 16.96 13.19
N VAL A 63 -13.71 17.04 12.61
CA VAL A 63 -14.93 16.55 13.26
C VAL A 63 -14.84 15.04 13.50
N PHE A 64 -14.40 14.29 12.48
CA PHE A 64 -14.22 12.85 12.61
C PHE A 64 -13.15 12.49 13.62
N GLY A 65 -11.99 13.16 13.61
CA GLY A 65 -10.93 12.93 14.59
C GLY A 65 -11.42 13.11 16.02
N ILE A 66 -12.20 14.17 16.29
CA ILE A 66 -12.80 14.40 17.61
C ILE A 66 -13.75 13.26 17.99
N ILE A 67 -14.69 12.90 17.11
CA ILE A 67 -15.67 11.83 17.38
C ILE A 67 -14.96 10.49 17.60
N TRP A 68 -13.99 10.16 16.75
CA TRP A 68 -13.22 8.93 16.82
C TRP A 68 -12.40 8.86 18.11
N GLY A 69 -11.68 9.94 18.45
CA GLY A 69 -10.91 10.01 19.69
C GLY A 69 -11.79 9.89 20.95
N LEU A 70 -12.95 10.54 20.96
CA LEU A 70 -13.93 10.40 22.05
C LEU A 70 -14.49 8.98 22.15
N MET A 71 -14.70 8.31 21.02
CA MET A 71 -15.15 6.91 20.99
C MET A 71 -14.10 5.98 21.59
N ILE A 72 -12.82 6.10 21.17
CA ILE A 72 -11.72 5.29 21.73
C ILE A 72 -11.53 5.60 23.22
N PHE A 73 -11.53 6.87 23.61
CA PHE A 73 -11.48 7.27 25.02
C PHE A 73 -12.60 6.63 25.84
N ASN A 74 -13.84 6.63 25.32
CA ASN A 74 -14.98 6.03 26.01
C ASN A 74 -14.85 4.51 26.14
N LEU A 75 -14.42 3.84 25.07
CA LEU A 75 -14.21 2.39 25.03
C LEU A 75 -13.13 1.95 26.02
N ASP A 76 -11.99 2.64 26.01
CA ASP A 76 -10.87 2.43 26.92
C ASP A 76 -11.28 2.61 28.38
N ARG A 77 -11.97 3.73 28.66
CA ARG A 77 -12.50 4.01 29.99
C ARG A 77 -13.49 2.95 30.44
N TYR A 78 -14.42 2.54 29.58
CA TYR A 78 -15.42 1.53 29.89
C TYR A 78 -14.75 0.21 30.30
N ILE A 79 -13.80 -0.26 29.51
CA ILE A 79 -13.13 -1.54 29.78
C ILE A 79 -12.27 -1.48 31.04
N VAL A 80 -11.50 -0.41 31.24
CA VAL A 80 -10.68 -0.25 32.46
C VAL A 80 -11.56 -0.12 33.69
N SER A 81 -12.69 0.58 33.62
CA SER A 81 -13.62 0.71 34.76
C SER A 81 -14.30 -0.62 35.12
N GLY A 82 -14.53 -1.50 34.14
CA GLY A 82 -15.13 -2.82 34.34
C GLY A 82 -14.18 -3.85 34.97
N MET A 83 -12.86 -3.67 34.84
CA MET A 83 -11.88 -4.58 35.45
C MET A 83 -11.89 -4.46 36.97
N LYS A 84 -12.19 -5.56 37.66
CA LYS A 84 -12.12 -5.64 39.13
C LYS A 84 -10.92 -6.45 39.57
N LYS A 85 -10.25 -5.99 40.64
CA LYS A 85 -9.21 -6.76 41.30
C LYS A 85 -9.82 -7.95 42.06
N ARG A 86 -9.28 -9.14 41.82
CA ARG A 86 -9.65 -10.40 42.50
C ARG A 86 -8.35 -11.06 42.97
N ASN A 87 -8.34 -11.72 44.12
CA ASN A 87 -7.10 -12.31 44.68
C ASN A 87 -6.46 -13.44 43.83
N LYS A 88 -6.91 -13.71 42.59
CA LYS A 88 -6.39 -14.76 41.69
C LYS A 88 -5.92 -14.15 40.36
N PHE A 89 -4.60 -14.04 40.19
CA PHE A 89 -3.95 -13.50 38.98
C PHE A 89 -4.46 -14.12 37.66
N MET A 90 -4.66 -15.44 37.60
CA MET A 90 -5.15 -16.10 36.37
C MET A 90 -6.56 -15.68 35.96
N GLN A 91 -7.42 -15.34 36.93
CA GLN A 91 -8.76 -14.82 36.65
C GLN A 91 -8.69 -13.36 36.18
N GLU A 92 -7.77 -12.57 36.74
CA GLU A 92 -7.52 -11.19 36.29
C GLU A 92 -6.97 -11.15 34.87
N PHE A 93 -6.01 -12.04 34.55
CA PHE A 93 -5.45 -12.15 33.21
C PHE A 93 -6.52 -12.57 32.20
N GLY A 94 -7.36 -13.58 32.52
CA GLY A 94 -8.46 -13.99 31.66
C GLY A 94 -9.47 -12.87 31.37
N MET A 95 -9.75 -12.00 32.35
CA MET A 95 -10.60 -10.80 32.14
C MET A 95 -9.90 -9.71 31.30
N ALA A 96 -8.57 -9.69 31.29
CA ALA A 96 -7.77 -8.71 30.55
C ALA A 96 -7.50 -9.11 29.08
N VAL A 97 -7.55 -10.41 28.73
CA VAL A 97 -7.27 -10.90 27.37
C VAL A 97 -8.12 -10.23 26.28
N PRO A 98 -9.46 -10.13 26.41
CA PRO A 98 -10.28 -9.46 25.39
C PRO A 98 -9.85 -8.01 25.14
N ARG A 99 -9.40 -7.33 26.19
CA ARG A 99 -8.88 -5.97 26.10
C ARG A 99 -7.52 -5.90 25.42
N LEU A 100 -6.60 -6.82 25.75
CA LEU A 100 -5.28 -6.86 25.11
C LEU A 100 -5.40 -7.11 23.60
N LEU A 101 -6.28 -8.02 23.19
CA LEU A 101 -6.55 -8.26 21.76
C LEU A 101 -7.11 -7.02 21.07
N LEU A 102 -8.11 -6.37 21.69
CA LEU A 102 -8.70 -5.14 21.16
C LEU A 102 -7.68 -4.00 21.08
N ALA A 103 -6.83 -3.85 22.10
CA ALA A 103 -5.76 -2.84 22.14
C ALA A 103 -4.74 -3.06 21.02
N VAL A 104 -4.35 -4.30 20.74
CA VAL A 104 -3.45 -4.63 19.62
C VAL A 104 -4.10 -4.31 18.27
N LEU A 105 -5.38 -4.62 18.10
CA LEU A 105 -6.12 -4.32 16.88
C LEU A 105 -6.21 -2.80 16.66
N ILE A 106 -6.60 -2.05 17.69
CA ILE A 106 -6.69 -0.59 17.63
C ILE A 106 -5.32 0.03 17.38
N ALA A 107 -4.27 -0.44 18.06
CA ALA A 107 -2.90 0.02 17.84
C ALA A 107 -2.46 -0.18 16.39
N MET A 108 -2.74 -1.33 15.78
CA MET A 108 -2.43 -1.58 14.37
C MET A 108 -3.19 -0.64 13.42
N VAL A 109 -4.45 -0.35 13.71
CA VAL A 109 -5.26 0.58 12.89
C VAL A 109 -4.76 2.01 13.04
N ILE A 110 -4.41 2.43 14.26
CA ILE A 110 -3.92 3.79 14.55
C ILE A 110 -2.49 4.00 14.02
N SER A 111 -1.66 2.95 13.96
CA SER A 111 -0.27 3.08 13.53
C SER A 111 -0.15 3.42 12.05
N LYS A 112 -1.00 2.86 11.17
CA LYS A 112 -0.87 3.02 9.72
C LYS A 112 -0.95 4.47 9.23
N PRO A 113 -1.95 5.28 9.60
CA PRO A 113 -1.98 6.68 9.22
C PRO A 113 -0.77 7.46 9.74
N LEU A 114 -0.32 7.16 10.96
CA LEU A 114 0.84 7.85 11.52
C LEU A 114 2.16 7.43 10.85
N GLU A 115 2.32 6.15 10.51
CA GLU A 115 3.44 5.64 9.71
C GLU A 115 3.51 6.39 8.37
N LEU A 116 2.38 6.50 7.66
CA LEU A 116 2.29 7.26 6.41
C LEU A 116 2.68 8.73 6.59
N LYS A 117 2.33 9.35 7.73
CA LYS A 117 2.71 10.74 8.02
C LYS A 117 4.19 10.88 8.36
N VAL A 118 4.75 9.96 9.13
CA VAL A 118 6.17 9.97 9.52
C VAL A 118 7.06 9.81 8.29
N PHE A 119 6.71 8.90 7.38
CA PHE A 119 7.48 8.61 6.16
C PHE A 119 6.98 9.37 4.93
N GLU A 120 6.26 10.48 5.10
CA GLU A 120 5.62 11.19 4.00
C GLU A 120 6.62 11.62 2.91
N LYS A 121 7.83 12.04 3.31
CA LYS A 121 8.86 12.49 2.36
C LYS A 121 9.43 11.32 1.55
N GLU A 122 9.74 10.23 2.24
CA GLU A 122 10.27 9.00 1.65
C GLU A 122 9.25 8.38 0.70
N ILE A 123 7.98 8.32 1.12
CA ILE A 123 6.86 7.83 0.30
C ILE A 123 6.71 8.68 -0.97
N ASN A 124 6.76 10.01 -0.85
CA ASN A 124 6.65 10.90 -2.01
C ASN A 124 7.78 10.69 -3.02
N GLN A 125 9.00 10.36 -2.55
CA GLN A 125 10.12 10.04 -3.43
C GLN A 125 9.93 8.68 -4.12
N GLU A 126 9.48 7.67 -3.37
CA GLU A 126 9.23 6.34 -3.92
C GLU A 126 8.08 6.36 -4.94
N LEU A 127 7.03 7.15 -4.70
CA LEU A 127 5.92 7.34 -5.65
C LEU A 127 6.41 7.86 -7.02
N ILE A 128 7.37 8.78 -7.04
CA ILE A 128 7.95 9.28 -8.31
C ILE A 128 8.68 8.16 -9.05
N VAL A 129 9.40 7.30 -8.33
CA VAL A 129 10.10 6.15 -8.92
C VAL A 129 9.09 5.13 -9.47
N MET A 130 8.02 4.85 -8.72
CA MET A 130 6.95 3.96 -9.15
C MET A 130 6.23 4.50 -10.40
N GLU A 131 5.91 5.78 -10.44
CA GLU A 131 5.32 6.46 -11.62
C GLU A 131 6.22 6.31 -12.85
N GLN A 132 7.52 6.55 -12.71
CA GLN A 132 8.49 6.38 -13.79
C GLN A 132 8.57 4.92 -14.27
N GLN A 133 8.49 3.96 -13.35
CA GLN A 133 8.52 2.54 -13.68
C GLN A 133 7.26 2.11 -14.44
N VAL A 134 6.08 2.59 -14.04
CA VAL A 134 4.83 2.36 -14.77
C VAL A 134 4.89 2.98 -16.17
N PHE A 135 5.33 4.24 -16.28
CA PHE A 135 5.48 4.91 -17.56
C PHE A 135 6.44 4.17 -18.49
N LYS A 136 7.61 3.78 -17.97
CA LYS A 136 8.60 3.00 -18.74
C LYS A 136 8.02 1.67 -19.21
N THR A 137 7.30 0.96 -18.35
CA THR A 137 6.66 -0.31 -18.70
C THR A 137 5.62 -0.12 -19.80
N GLN A 138 4.86 0.97 -19.78
CA GLN A 138 3.92 1.31 -20.85
C GLN A 138 4.65 1.68 -22.14
N GLU A 139 5.73 2.46 -22.07
CA GLU A 139 6.57 2.81 -23.21
C GLU A 139 7.15 1.56 -23.89
N ASP A 140 7.66 0.62 -23.10
CA ASP A 140 8.24 -0.63 -23.62
C ASP A 140 7.16 -1.50 -24.31
N LYS A 141 5.96 -1.60 -23.74
CA LYS A 141 4.82 -2.27 -24.41
C LYS A 141 4.43 -1.60 -25.74
N VAL A 142 4.56 -0.28 -25.83
CA VAL A 142 4.34 0.44 -27.09
C VAL A 142 5.44 0.11 -28.09
N LYS A 143 6.71 0.08 -27.67
CA LYS A 143 7.85 -0.31 -28.54
C LYS A 143 7.66 -1.73 -29.08
N ASP A 144 7.34 -2.68 -28.20
CA ASP A 144 7.15 -4.09 -28.58
C ASP A 144 6.06 -4.25 -29.64
N ARG A 145 4.95 -3.49 -29.54
CA ARG A 145 3.87 -3.51 -30.53
C ARG A 145 4.32 -3.16 -31.96
N PHE A 146 5.28 -2.24 -32.10
CA PHE A 146 5.77 -1.79 -33.40
C PHE A 146 7.03 -2.55 -33.87
N GLN A 147 7.69 -3.29 -32.97
CA GLN A 147 8.98 -3.92 -33.22
C GLN A 147 8.93 -4.92 -34.38
N ASP A 148 7.87 -5.73 -34.46
CA ASP A 148 7.70 -6.73 -35.53
C ASP A 148 7.58 -6.08 -36.93
N GLN A 149 6.82 -4.99 -37.01
CA GLN A 149 6.64 -4.24 -38.26
C GLN A 149 7.94 -3.58 -38.69
N VAL A 150 8.67 -2.95 -37.76
CA VAL A 150 9.97 -2.34 -38.02
C VAL A 150 10.98 -3.39 -38.49
N THR A 151 11.01 -4.55 -37.83
CA THR A 151 11.92 -5.65 -38.16
C THR A 151 11.63 -6.20 -39.55
N THR A 152 10.34 -6.39 -39.88
CA THR A 152 9.90 -6.87 -41.20
C THR A 152 10.30 -5.90 -42.31
N LEU A 153 10.00 -4.61 -42.16
CA LEU A 153 10.35 -3.59 -43.16
C LEU A 153 11.86 -3.45 -43.36
N ASN A 154 12.64 -3.50 -42.27
CA ASN A 154 14.09 -3.48 -42.36
C ASN A 154 14.65 -4.72 -43.07
N ALA A 155 14.10 -5.90 -42.81
CA ALA A 155 14.50 -7.13 -43.49
C ALA A 155 14.17 -7.07 -45.00
N GLU A 156 13.02 -6.52 -45.37
CA GLU A 156 12.65 -6.32 -46.78
C GLU A 156 13.54 -5.30 -47.48
N ILE A 157 13.87 -4.18 -46.83
CA ILE A 157 14.84 -3.20 -47.34
C ILE A 157 16.22 -3.84 -47.53
N ALA A 158 16.67 -4.67 -46.57
CA ALA A 158 17.93 -5.39 -46.68
C ALA A 158 17.94 -6.34 -47.88
N ARG A 159 16.86 -7.09 -48.12
CA ARG A 159 16.72 -7.96 -49.30
C ARG A 159 16.78 -7.17 -50.61
N LEU A 160 16.06 -6.05 -50.71
CA LEU A 160 16.07 -5.21 -51.92
C LEU A 160 17.44 -4.60 -52.23
N ASN A 161 18.19 -4.20 -51.19
CA ASN A 161 19.57 -3.72 -51.34
C ASN A 161 20.52 -4.86 -51.75
N GLU A 162 20.32 -6.06 -51.21
CA GLU A 162 21.10 -7.23 -51.59
C GLU A 162 20.90 -7.59 -53.06
N ASP A 163 19.66 -7.56 -53.55
CA ASP A 163 19.37 -7.79 -54.97
C ASP A 163 20.10 -6.79 -55.88
N ILE A 164 20.14 -5.50 -55.50
CA ILE A 164 20.90 -4.48 -56.24
C ILE A 164 22.40 -4.81 -56.22
N ARG A 165 22.94 -5.16 -55.05
CA ARG A 165 24.36 -5.48 -54.87
C ARG A 165 24.78 -6.69 -55.72
N LEU A 166 23.96 -7.74 -55.76
CA LEU A 166 24.22 -8.93 -56.57
C LEU A 166 24.25 -8.62 -58.05
N GLN A 167 23.34 -7.77 -58.54
CA GLN A 167 23.33 -7.36 -59.94
C GLN A 167 24.50 -6.44 -60.30
N ALA A 168 24.91 -5.56 -59.37
CA ALA A 168 26.11 -4.73 -59.52
C ALA A 168 27.36 -5.60 -59.63
N ALA A 169 27.55 -6.55 -58.71
CA ALA A 169 28.68 -7.48 -58.74
C ALA A 169 28.72 -8.33 -60.03
N LYS A 170 27.55 -8.76 -60.53
CA LYS A 170 27.45 -9.47 -61.82
C LYS A 170 27.90 -8.59 -62.98
N GLN A 171 27.47 -7.34 -62.99
CA GLN A 171 27.81 -6.37 -64.03
C GLN A 171 29.31 -6.03 -64.02
N ASP A 172 29.89 -5.79 -62.83
CA ASP A 172 31.34 -5.59 -62.65
C ASP A 172 32.14 -6.80 -63.15
N THR A 173 31.68 -8.02 -62.83
CA THR A 173 32.32 -9.27 -63.27
C THR A 173 32.31 -9.38 -64.80
N LEU A 174 31.18 -9.12 -65.45
CA LEU A 174 31.07 -9.17 -66.92
C LEU A 174 31.90 -8.08 -67.61
N GLN A 175 31.97 -6.87 -67.01
CA GLN A 175 32.85 -5.82 -67.52
C GLN A 175 34.32 -6.20 -67.42
N LEU A 176 34.76 -6.78 -66.30
CA LEU A 176 36.12 -7.26 -66.12
C LEU A 176 36.47 -8.33 -67.16
N ILE A 177 35.58 -9.30 -67.40
CA ILE A 177 35.77 -10.36 -68.40
C ILE A 177 35.87 -9.77 -69.82
N ALA A 178 35.08 -8.74 -70.14
CA ALA A 178 35.18 -8.04 -71.42
C ALA A 178 36.50 -7.27 -71.54
N GLN A 179 36.94 -6.60 -70.48
CA GLN A 179 38.21 -5.85 -70.46
C GLN A 179 39.42 -6.77 -70.62
N GLN A 180 39.43 -7.92 -69.93
CA GLN A 180 40.47 -8.95 -70.09
C GLN A 180 40.56 -9.46 -71.53
N GLU A 181 39.44 -9.56 -72.24
CA GLU A 181 39.43 -9.93 -73.66
C GLU A 181 40.06 -8.85 -74.55
N ALA A 182 39.80 -7.56 -74.27
CA ALA A 182 40.40 -6.45 -75.01
C ALA A 182 41.92 -6.35 -74.78
N ASP A 183 42.37 -6.57 -73.53
CA ASP A 183 43.77 -6.48 -73.13
C ASP A 183 44.58 -7.74 -73.47
N GLY A 184 43.93 -8.78 -74.00
CA GLY A 184 44.58 -10.03 -74.41
C GLY A 184 44.96 -10.97 -73.25
N THR A 185 44.51 -10.69 -72.03
CA THR A 185 44.68 -11.57 -70.85
C THR A 185 43.55 -12.59 -70.69
N GLY A 186 42.48 -12.44 -71.48
CA GLY A 186 41.33 -13.32 -71.54
C GLY A 186 41.53 -14.59 -72.38
N GLY A 187 40.42 -15.31 -72.62
CA GLY A 187 40.42 -16.66 -73.21
C GLY A 187 40.98 -16.77 -74.63
N SER A 188 40.92 -15.72 -75.45
CA SER A 188 41.51 -15.74 -76.80
C SER A 188 43.02 -15.45 -76.82
N ARG A 189 43.55 -14.86 -75.74
CA ARG A 189 44.93 -14.37 -75.61
C ARG A 189 45.39 -13.41 -76.74
N LYS A 190 44.45 -12.75 -77.41
CA LYS A 190 44.72 -11.81 -78.50
C LYS A 190 44.24 -10.43 -78.10
N GLN A 191 45.15 -9.46 -78.10
CA GLN A 191 44.81 -8.06 -77.86
C GLN A 191 44.09 -7.49 -79.09
N ASN A 192 42.77 -7.54 -79.10
CA ASN A 192 41.96 -6.89 -80.13
C ASN A 192 40.52 -6.61 -79.65
N LEU A 193 39.86 -5.66 -80.31
CA LEU A 193 38.43 -5.36 -80.13
C LEU A 193 37.56 -6.21 -81.08
N GLY A 194 37.85 -7.52 -81.13
CA GLY A 194 37.24 -8.47 -82.07
C GLY A 194 35.81 -8.90 -81.72
N PRO A 195 35.24 -9.87 -82.46
CA PRO A 195 33.87 -10.35 -82.25
C PRO A 195 33.60 -10.89 -80.83
N ILE A 196 34.59 -11.55 -80.21
CA ILE A 196 34.46 -12.10 -78.85
C ILE A 196 34.37 -10.97 -77.81
N TYR A 197 35.20 -9.94 -77.94
CA TYR A 197 35.09 -8.73 -77.11
C TYR A 197 33.72 -8.08 -77.26
N LYS A 198 33.23 -7.90 -78.49
CA LYS A 198 31.92 -7.30 -78.77
C LYS A 198 30.77 -8.09 -78.14
N ALA A 199 30.82 -9.43 -78.19
CA ALA A 199 29.82 -10.28 -77.54
C ALA A 199 29.84 -10.12 -76.01
N LYS A 200 31.02 -10.23 -75.37
CA LYS A 200 31.17 -10.04 -73.92
C LYS A 200 30.79 -8.64 -73.46
N LYS A 201 31.09 -7.62 -74.27
CA LYS A 201 30.70 -6.23 -74.03
C LYS A 201 29.18 -6.07 -74.12
N ALA A 202 28.52 -6.69 -75.10
CA ALA A 202 27.07 -6.69 -75.20
C ALA A 202 26.38 -7.38 -74.00
N ASP A 203 26.96 -8.47 -73.47
CA ASP A 203 26.47 -9.12 -72.25
C ASP A 203 26.62 -8.20 -71.02
N ALA A 204 27.77 -7.52 -70.89
CA ALA A 204 28.01 -6.55 -69.82
C ALA A 204 27.07 -5.33 -69.92
N ASP A 205 26.81 -4.83 -71.12
CA ASP A 205 25.91 -3.70 -71.36
C ASP A 205 24.44 -4.11 -71.09
N SER A 206 24.05 -5.33 -71.44
CA SER A 206 22.74 -5.90 -71.10
C SER A 206 22.55 -6.06 -69.59
N ALA A 207 23.60 -6.51 -68.88
CA ALA A 207 23.61 -6.56 -67.42
C ALA A 207 23.54 -5.16 -66.80
N GLY A 208 24.20 -4.16 -67.38
CA GLY A 208 24.08 -2.76 -66.98
C GLY A 208 22.67 -2.19 -67.14
N ALA A 209 22.01 -2.47 -68.27
CA ALA A 209 20.61 -2.08 -68.48
C ALA A 209 19.66 -2.75 -67.48
N LEU A 210 19.90 -4.03 -67.15
CA LEU A 210 19.13 -4.75 -66.13
C LEU A 210 19.36 -4.17 -64.73
N LEU A 211 20.61 -3.90 -64.36
CA LEU A 211 20.96 -3.26 -63.09
C LEU A 211 20.26 -1.90 -62.94
N GLN A 212 20.26 -1.06 -63.98
CA GLN A 212 19.58 0.24 -63.94
C GLN A 212 18.07 0.08 -63.69
N ARG A 213 17.41 -0.87 -64.37
CA ARG A 213 15.98 -1.15 -64.16
C ARG A 213 15.70 -1.64 -62.74
N ILE A 214 16.46 -2.62 -62.26
CA ILE A 214 16.29 -3.18 -60.91
C ILE A 214 16.58 -2.11 -59.85
N SER A 215 17.63 -1.31 -60.04
CA SER A 215 17.98 -0.21 -59.12
C SER A 215 16.88 0.85 -59.06
N ALA A 216 16.27 1.20 -60.19
CA ALA A 216 15.15 2.15 -60.22
C ALA A 216 13.89 1.58 -59.54
N GLN A 217 13.55 0.32 -59.82
CA GLN A 217 12.39 -0.36 -59.22
C GLN A 217 12.57 -0.56 -57.71
N ASN A 218 13.68 -1.19 -57.30
CA ASN A 218 13.99 -1.44 -55.89
C ASN A 218 14.24 -0.13 -55.15
N GLY A 219 14.85 0.88 -55.77
CA GLY A 219 15.02 2.21 -55.19
C GLY A 219 13.69 2.87 -54.82
N THR A 220 12.68 2.73 -55.69
CA THR A 220 11.31 3.20 -55.42
C THR A 220 10.67 2.44 -54.26
N LEU A 221 10.78 1.11 -54.24
CA LEU A 221 10.26 0.28 -53.14
C LEU A 221 10.96 0.56 -51.80
N ILE A 222 12.27 0.77 -51.81
CA ILE A 222 13.06 1.14 -50.62
C ILE A 222 12.58 2.50 -50.10
N ALA A 223 12.38 3.49 -50.98
CA ALA A 223 11.86 4.79 -50.58
C ALA A 223 10.47 4.69 -49.93
N GLN A 224 9.56 3.90 -50.50
CA GLN A 224 8.24 3.64 -49.92
C GLN A 224 8.33 2.97 -48.54
N LYS A 225 9.17 1.94 -48.38
CA LYS A 225 9.35 1.26 -47.08
C LYS A 225 10.00 2.15 -46.04
N ARG A 226 10.95 3.02 -46.43
CA ARG A 226 11.52 4.04 -45.54
C ARG A 226 10.49 5.07 -45.10
N GLN A 227 9.58 5.47 -45.99
CA GLN A 227 8.47 6.36 -45.64
C GLN A 227 7.51 5.67 -44.64
N GLN A 228 7.23 4.38 -44.83
CA GLN A 228 6.44 3.59 -43.87
C GLN A 228 7.12 3.53 -42.50
N LEU A 229 8.43 3.28 -42.43
CA LEU A 229 9.19 3.32 -41.17
C LEU A 229 9.10 4.68 -40.47
N ALA A 230 9.23 5.78 -41.21
CA ALA A 230 9.08 7.13 -40.65
C ALA A 230 7.65 7.38 -40.10
N SER A 231 6.63 6.87 -40.78
CA SER A 231 5.24 6.96 -40.31
C SER A 231 5.00 6.14 -39.05
N ILE A 232 5.59 4.94 -38.94
CA ILE A 232 5.53 4.09 -37.75
C ILE A 232 6.24 4.78 -36.59
N ASP A 233 7.42 5.36 -36.80
CA ASP A 233 8.13 6.06 -35.73
C ASP A 233 7.34 7.28 -35.24
N SER A 234 6.72 8.03 -36.16
CA SER A 234 5.84 9.15 -35.81
C SER A 234 4.61 8.68 -35.01
N ALA A 235 3.97 7.58 -35.41
CA ALA A 235 2.84 6.99 -34.69
C ALA A 235 3.24 6.46 -33.31
N ARG A 236 4.42 5.85 -33.20
CA ARG A 236 5.01 5.40 -31.94
C ARG A 236 5.24 6.57 -30.99
N GLN A 237 5.89 7.65 -31.46
CA GLN A 237 6.12 8.85 -30.66
C GLN A 237 4.82 9.52 -30.23
N ALA A 238 3.82 9.61 -31.11
CA ALA A 238 2.50 10.13 -30.77
C ALA A 238 1.81 9.26 -29.70
N THR A 239 1.89 7.93 -29.82
CA THR A 239 1.33 7.00 -28.84
C THR A 239 2.01 7.15 -27.47
N VAL A 240 3.34 7.19 -27.44
CA VAL A 240 4.11 7.44 -26.19
C VAL A 240 3.78 8.81 -25.61
N GLY A 241 3.63 9.83 -26.44
CA GLY A 241 3.23 11.18 -26.02
C GLY A 241 1.82 11.25 -25.45
N SER A 242 0.93 10.36 -25.88
CA SER A 242 -0.45 10.24 -25.37
C SER A 242 -0.59 9.35 -24.12
N LEU A 243 0.49 8.68 -23.68
CA LEU A 243 0.45 7.89 -22.46
C LEU A 243 0.16 8.79 -21.27
N ASP A 244 -0.77 8.36 -20.43
CA ASP A 244 -1.19 9.11 -19.26
C ASP A 244 -0.02 9.21 -18.27
N ARG A 245 0.35 10.45 -17.96
CA ARG A 245 1.33 10.77 -16.90
C ARG A 245 0.62 11.14 -15.61
N SER A 246 -0.58 10.62 -15.41
CA SER A 246 -1.39 10.84 -14.22
C SER A 246 -0.57 10.55 -12.99
N ARG A 247 -0.52 11.54 -12.09
CA ARG A 247 0.13 11.41 -10.80
C ARG A 247 -0.62 10.37 -9.97
N ILE A 248 0.12 9.39 -9.48
CA ILE A 248 -0.40 8.33 -8.64
C ILE A 248 -0.34 8.84 -7.18
N ASP A 249 -1.43 9.47 -6.71
CA ASP A 249 -1.47 10.08 -5.36
C ASP A 249 -2.70 9.63 -4.54
N GLY A 250 -2.98 8.32 -4.55
CA GLY A 250 -4.02 7.70 -3.72
C GLY A 250 -3.48 7.09 -2.42
N LEU A 251 -4.35 6.86 -1.43
CA LEU A 251 -4.00 6.13 -0.20
C LEU A 251 -3.40 4.74 -0.50
N ALA A 252 -3.99 4.01 -1.44
CA ALA A 252 -3.51 2.69 -1.84
C ALA A 252 -2.06 2.76 -2.36
N SER A 253 -1.76 3.74 -3.19
CA SER A 253 -0.42 3.95 -3.75
C SER A 253 0.59 4.38 -2.68
N ARG A 254 0.17 5.18 -1.70
CA ARG A 254 1.00 5.53 -0.54
C ARG A 254 1.30 4.32 0.35
N LEU A 255 0.33 3.43 0.53
CA LEU A 255 0.53 2.16 1.25
C LEU A 255 1.47 1.22 0.48
N ASP A 256 1.31 1.14 -0.84
CA ASP A 256 2.16 0.34 -1.72
C ASP A 256 3.61 0.85 -1.73
N ALA A 257 3.78 2.18 -1.85
CA ALA A 257 5.08 2.84 -1.72
C ALA A 257 5.73 2.62 -0.35
N LEU A 258 4.95 2.70 0.75
CA LEU A 258 5.45 2.36 2.08
C LEU A 258 5.89 0.89 2.17
N GLY A 259 5.16 -0.03 1.53
CA GLY A 259 5.52 -1.45 1.42
C GLY A 259 6.86 -1.64 0.71
N HIS A 260 7.03 -1.05 -0.47
CA HIS A 260 8.28 -1.05 -1.22
C HIS A 260 9.46 -0.48 -0.42
N LEU A 261 9.26 0.65 0.26
CA LEU A 261 10.28 1.25 1.14
C LEU A 261 10.67 0.31 2.29
N THR A 262 9.70 -0.39 2.86
CA THR A 262 9.90 -1.33 3.95
C THR A 262 10.68 -2.57 3.50
N GLU A 263 10.43 -3.08 2.30
CA GLU A 263 11.18 -4.21 1.72
C GLU A 263 12.61 -3.83 1.36
N ARG A 264 12.82 -2.61 0.86
CA ARG A 264 14.13 -2.14 0.39
C ARG A 264 15.05 -1.66 1.51
N SER A 265 14.49 -1.12 2.60
CA SER A 265 15.24 -0.45 3.66
C SER A 265 14.98 -1.08 5.03
N GLN A 266 15.97 -1.81 5.55
CA GLN A 266 15.93 -2.39 6.89
C GLN A 266 15.66 -1.34 7.99
N PRO A 267 16.25 -0.12 7.98
CA PRO A 267 15.89 0.92 8.95
C PRO A 267 14.41 1.30 8.92
N VAL A 268 13.78 1.37 7.75
CA VAL A 268 12.35 1.70 7.61
C VAL A 268 11.50 0.57 8.18
N LEU A 269 11.87 -0.69 7.94
CA LEU A 269 11.22 -1.85 8.54
C LEU A 269 11.29 -1.82 10.08
N TRP A 270 12.47 -1.57 10.65
CA TRP A 270 12.63 -1.48 12.10
C TRP A 270 11.83 -0.31 12.68
N ALA A 271 11.81 0.83 11.99
CA ALA A 271 11.02 1.98 12.41
C ALA A 271 9.51 1.70 12.33
N ASN A 272 9.04 0.96 11.32
CA ASN A 272 7.65 0.51 11.21
C ASN A 272 7.24 -0.35 12.43
N TRP A 273 8.06 -1.36 12.73
CA TRP A 273 7.86 -2.21 13.91
C TRP A 273 7.93 -1.41 15.21
N PHE A 274 8.87 -0.47 15.32
CA PHE A 274 9.02 0.37 16.50
C PHE A 274 7.77 1.22 16.74
N ILE A 275 7.21 1.87 15.71
CA ILE A 275 5.98 2.66 15.83
C ILE A 275 4.80 1.78 16.27
N MET A 276 4.62 0.62 15.64
CA MET A 276 3.56 -0.32 16.00
C MET A 276 3.69 -0.81 17.45
N LEU A 277 4.90 -1.22 17.88
CA LEU A 277 5.15 -1.67 19.24
C LEU A 277 4.99 -0.54 20.27
N LEU A 278 5.35 0.69 19.90
CA LEU A 278 5.12 1.87 20.73
C LEU A 278 3.63 2.06 20.99
N PHE A 279 2.78 1.99 19.95
CA PHE A 279 1.33 2.10 20.12
C PHE A 279 0.75 0.95 20.93
N ILE A 280 1.16 -0.29 20.66
CA ILE A 280 0.74 -1.45 21.46
C ILE A 280 1.09 -1.23 22.94
N THR A 281 2.29 -0.72 23.23
CA THR A 281 2.74 -0.46 24.60
C THR A 281 1.88 0.62 25.27
N ILE A 282 1.58 1.72 24.57
CA ILE A 282 0.76 2.82 25.09
C ILE A 282 -0.69 2.36 25.32
N GLU A 283 -1.29 1.64 24.38
CA GLU A 283 -2.69 1.15 24.44
C GLU A 283 -2.89 0.08 25.51
N THR A 284 -1.88 -0.75 25.76
CA THR A 284 -1.91 -1.80 26.79
C THR A 284 -1.48 -1.32 28.17
N ALA A 285 -0.84 -0.15 28.28
CA ALA A 285 -0.35 0.40 29.54
C ALA A 285 -1.42 0.47 30.66
N PRO A 286 -2.66 0.92 30.43
CA PRO A 286 -3.69 0.95 31.48
C PRO A 286 -3.96 -0.45 32.08
N VAL A 287 -3.96 -1.47 31.21
CA VAL A 287 -4.20 -2.87 31.60
C VAL A 287 -3.00 -3.43 32.34
N PHE A 288 -1.79 -3.21 31.83
CA PHE A 288 -0.57 -3.66 32.49
C PHE A 288 -0.41 -3.04 33.88
N VAL A 289 -0.61 -1.72 34.01
CA VAL A 289 -0.59 -1.04 35.30
C VAL A 289 -1.61 -1.65 36.25
N LYS A 290 -2.84 -1.93 35.76
CA LYS A 290 -3.88 -2.54 36.59
C LYS A 290 -3.55 -3.98 36.96
N LEU A 291 -2.97 -4.79 36.07
CA LEU A 291 -2.58 -6.17 36.38
C LEU A 291 -1.41 -6.25 37.37
N ILE A 292 -0.37 -5.44 37.18
CA ILE A 292 0.85 -5.44 38.02
C ILE A 292 0.61 -4.80 39.38
N SER A 293 -0.26 -3.78 39.45
CA SER A 293 -0.52 -3.10 40.72
C SER A 293 -1.14 -4.07 41.73
N PRO A 294 -0.62 -4.12 42.98
CA PRO A 294 -1.26 -4.89 44.03
C PRO A 294 -2.65 -4.32 44.33
N ARG A 295 -3.45 -5.17 44.97
CA ARG A 295 -4.73 -4.80 45.54
C ARG A 295 -4.51 -3.72 46.61
N GLY A 296 -5.27 -2.64 46.54
CA GLY A 296 -5.11 -1.49 47.43
C GLY A 296 -6.35 -1.13 48.24
N PRO A 297 -6.25 -0.12 49.14
CA PRO A 297 -7.34 0.28 50.02
C PRO A 297 -8.62 0.72 49.30
N TYR A 298 -8.53 1.21 48.06
CA TYR A 298 -9.71 1.51 47.24
C TYR A 298 -10.45 0.24 46.84
N ASP A 299 -9.71 -0.80 46.43
CA ASP A 299 -10.29 -2.08 46.02
C ASP A 299 -11.00 -2.75 47.22
N ASP A 300 -10.44 -2.64 48.41
CA ASP A 300 -11.04 -3.14 49.66
C ASP A 300 -12.30 -2.38 50.06
N LEU A 301 -12.29 -1.05 49.95
CA LEU A 301 -13.48 -0.23 50.19
C LEU A 301 -14.59 -0.51 49.18
N LEU A 302 -14.23 -0.75 47.91
CA LEU A 302 -15.17 -1.12 46.88
C LEU A 302 -15.79 -2.48 47.16
N GLU A 303 -14.99 -3.49 47.52
CA GLU A 303 -15.48 -4.82 47.88
C GLU A 303 -16.39 -4.77 49.12
N ALA A 304 -16.02 -4.03 50.16
CA ALA A 304 -16.85 -3.88 51.37
C ALA A 304 -18.22 -3.25 51.03
N HIS A 305 -18.25 -2.24 50.16
CA HIS A 305 -19.47 -1.59 49.72
C HIS A 305 -20.35 -2.53 48.87
N GLU A 306 -19.75 -3.30 47.97
CA GLU A 306 -20.45 -4.31 47.15
C GLU A 306 -21.02 -5.43 48.03
N HIS A 307 -20.24 -5.95 48.98
CA HIS A 307 -20.68 -6.98 49.93
C HIS A 307 -21.85 -6.52 50.80
N ALA A 308 -21.82 -5.29 51.30
CA ALA A 308 -22.93 -4.71 52.05
C ALA A 308 -24.23 -4.70 51.23
N TYR A 309 -24.15 -4.32 49.94
CA TYR A 309 -25.31 -4.36 49.05
C TYR A 309 -25.80 -5.78 48.75
N ILE A 310 -24.88 -6.75 48.59
CA ILE A 310 -25.24 -8.16 48.40
C ILE A 310 -26.02 -8.70 49.60
N ILE A 311 -25.59 -8.40 50.83
CA ILE A 311 -26.28 -8.80 52.05
C ILE A 311 -27.67 -8.17 52.11
N PHE A 312 -27.77 -6.86 51.89
CA PHE A 312 -29.05 -6.16 51.85
C PHE A 312 -30.01 -6.74 50.80
N ARG A 313 -29.50 -7.04 49.59
CA ARG A 313 -30.28 -7.67 48.52
C ARG A 313 -30.82 -9.04 48.95
N LYS A 314 -29.98 -9.88 49.57
CA LYS A 314 -30.40 -11.20 50.06
C LYS A 314 -31.49 -11.09 51.12
N GLU A 315 -31.32 -10.18 52.07
CA GLU A 315 -32.32 -9.93 53.13
C GLU A 315 -33.68 -9.50 52.55
N GLN A 316 -33.68 -8.61 51.54
CA GLN A 316 -34.90 -8.16 50.87
C GLN A 316 -35.59 -9.28 50.08
N ILE A 317 -34.82 -10.15 49.43
CA ILE A 317 -35.36 -11.32 48.72
C ILE A 317 -36.01 -12.29 49.72
N GLU A 318 -35.31 -12.64 50.81
CA GLU A 318 -35.84 -13.53 51.84
C GLU A 318 -37.12 -12.98 52.51
N LYS A 319 -37.17 -11.68 52.80
CA LYS A 319 -38.37 -11.04 53.36
C LYS A 319 -39.57 -11.18 52.41
N ARG A 320 -39.37 -10.89 51.12
CA ARG A 320 -40.43 -11.02 50.10
C ARG A 320 -40.87 -12.47 49.89
N GLU A 321 -39.94 -13.42 49.91
CA GLU A 321 -40.27 -14.85 49.83
C GLU A 321 -41.10 -15.32 51.02
N ARG A 322 -40.75 -14.91 52.25
CA ARG A 322 -41.55 -15.21 53.44
C ARG A 322 -42.96 -14.62 53.36
N GLU A 323 -43.08 -13.37 52.91
CA GLU A 323 -44.38 -12.72 52.71
C GLU A 323 -45.22 -13.41 51.62
N TYR A 324 -44.60 -13.78 50.50
CA TYR A 324 -45.25 -14.53 49.42
C TYR A 324 -45.75 -15.89 49.91
N ASN A 325 -44.89 -16.67 50.58
CA ASN A 325 -45.26 -17.97 51.13
C ASN A 325 -46.41 -17.84 52.14
N LYS A 326 -46.39 -16.81 53.00
CA LYS A 326 -47.49 -16.54 53.93
C LYS A 326 -48.82 -16.28 53.20
N ARG A 327 -48.81 -15.52 52.10
CA ARG A 327 -50.01 -15.26 51.28
C ARG A 327 -50.53 -16.53 50.60
N MET A 328 -49.64 -17.36 50.06
CA MET A 328 -50.02 -18.62 49.40
C MET A 328 -50.63 -19.63 50.39
N MET A 329 -50.09 -19.73 51.59
CA MET A 329 -50.64 -20.60 52.65
C MET A 329 -52.04 -20.13 53.10
N ILE A 330 -52.27 -18.81 53.17
CA ILE A 330 -53.59 -18.25 53.48
C ILE A 330 -54.58 -18.51 52.32
N GLY A 331 -54.14 -18.37 51.07
CA GLY A 331 -54.96 -18.66 49.88
C GLY A 331 -55.35 -20.14 49.77
N GLN A 332 -54.47 -21.07 50.12
CA GLN A 332 -54.78 -22.50 50.17
C GLN A 332 -55.73 -22.86 51.32
N ALA A 333 -55.57 -22.25 52.49
CA ALA A 333 -56.49 -22.47 53.61
C ALA A 333 -57.91 -21.95 53.31
N ALA A 334 -58.04 -20.89 52.52
CA ALA A 334 -59.34 -20.34 52.09
C ALA A 334 -60.04 -21.21 51.02
N GLY A 335 -59.29 -21.92 50.17
CA GLY A 335 -59.82 -22.80 49.12
C GLY A 335 -60.26 -24.19 49.58
N ILE A 336 -59.98 -24.58 50.83
CA ILE A 336 -60.38 -25.90 51.39
C ILE A 336 -61.73 -25.83 52.13
N ASN A 337 -62.25 -24.62 52.38
CA ASN A 337 -63.56 -24.39 53.01
C ASN A 337 -64.63 -23.87 52.02
N SER A 338 -64.44 -24.09 50.71
CA SER A 338 -65.43 -23.76 49.66
C SER A 338 -66.18 -24.99 49.20
#